data_AF-A0A3D3CQ89-F1
#
_entry.id   AF-A0A3D3CQ89-F1
#
_cell.length_a   1.000
_cell.length_b   1.000
_cell.length_c   1.000
_cell.angle_alpha   90.00
_cell.angle_beta   90.00
_cell.angle_gamma   90.00
#
_symmetry.space_group_name_H-M   'P 1'
#
loop_
_entity.id
_entity.type
_entity.pdbx_description
1 polymer ?
#
loop_
_entity_poly.entity_id
_entity_poly.type
_entity_poly.pdbx_seq_one_letter_code
_entity_poly.pdbx_strand_id
1 'polypeptide(L)' 'MKKIININFHSRVIPIEETAYDILRKYIDSLKKHFAGEEGGDEIVNDIENRFAELFSDR' A
#
# COMPACT_ATOMS: atom_id res chain seq x y z
N MET A 1 8.39 -6.68 19.78
CA MET A 1 9.43 -7.35 18.96
C MET A 1 9.22 -6.90 17.52
N LYS A 2 10.29 -6.61 16.78
CA LYS A 2 10.21 -6.20 15.37
C LYS A 2 10.05 -7.45 14.50
N LYS A 3 8.81 -7.79 14.15
CA LYS A 3 8.51 -8.95 13.30
C LYS A 3 8.48 -8.49 11.84
N ILE A 4 9.26 -9.15 11.00
CA ILE A 4 9.24 -8.94 9.54
C ILE A 4 8.34 -10.00 8.92
N ILE A 5 7.45 -9.56 8.02
CA ILE A 5 6.54 -10.38 7.23
C ILE A 5 6.80 -10.13 5.74
N ASN A 6 6.51 -11.12 4.92
CA ASN A 6 6.48 -10.96 3.46
C ASN A 6 5.05 -10.68 3.03
N ILE A 7 4.83 -9.56 2.35
CA ILE A 7 3.53 -9.21 1.78
C ILE A 7 3.57 -9.33 0.26
N ASN A 8 2.43 -9.70 -0.33
CA ASN A 8 2.22 -9.54 -1.77
C ASN A 8 1.65 -8.15 -2.01
N PHE A 9 2.34 -7.35 -2.83
CA PHE A 9 1.94 -5.99 -3.17
C PHE A 9 2.25 -5.75 -4.65
N HIS A 10 1.22 -5.46 -5.46
CA HIS A 10 1.30 -5.30 -6.92
C HIS A 10 2.17 -6.36 -7.63
N SER A 11 1.87 -7.64 -7.38
CA SER A 11 2.59 -8.80 -7.97
C SER A 11 4.06 -8.96 -7.53
N ARG A 12 4.47 -8.32 -6.43
CA ARG A 12 5.82 -8.42 -5.85
C ARG A 12 5.76 -8.88 -4.40
N VAL A 13 6.79 -9.60 -3.97
CA VAL A 13 6.97 -10.02 -2.58
C VAL A 13 7.90 -9.03 -1.90
N ILE A 14 7.40 -8.31 -0.90
CA ILE A 14 8.17 -7.27 -0.19
C ILE A 14 8.29 -7.67 1.30
N PRO A 15 9.52 -7.74 1.85
CA PRO A 15 9.71 -7.88 3.29
C PRO A 15 9.44 -6.53 3.97
N ILE A 16 8.56 -6.54 4.97
CA ILE A 16 8.14 -5.34 5.70
C ILE A 16 7.95 -5.65 7.19
N GLU A 17 8.21 -4.68 8.07
CA GLU A 17 7.84 -4.80 9.49
C GLU A 17 6.32 -4.86 9.64
N GLU A 18 5.82 -5.75 10.50
CA GLU A 18 4.38 -5.94 10.76
C GLU A 18 3.70 -4.61 11.15
N THR A 19 4.34 -3.81 12.00
CA THR A 19 3.84 -2.47 12.39
C THR A 19 3.84 -1.47 11.24
N ALA A 20 4.80 -1.57 10.31
CA ALA A 20 4.83 -0.71 9.12
C ALA A 20 3.73 -1.13 8.11
N TYR A 21 3.47 -2.44 7.98
CA TYR A 21 2.35 -2.93 7.19
C TYR A 21 0.99 -2.46 7.72
N ASP A 22 0.79 -2.47 9.04
CA ASP A 22 -0.43 -1.93 9.64
C ASP A 22 -0.65 -0.45 9.33
N ILE A 23 0.43 0.34 9.30
CA ILE A 23 0.37 1.76 8.93
C ILE A 23 0.03 1.91 7.45
N LEU A 24 0.72 1.17 6.57
CA LEU A 24 0.44 1.17 5.13
C LEU A 24 -1.03 0.81 4.86
N ARG A 25 -1.52 -0.26 5.48
CA ARG A 25 -2.92 -0.70 5.34
C ARG A 25 -3.90 0.38 5.77
N LYS A 26 -3.70 0.99 6.94
CA LYS A 26 -4.56 2.09 7.42
C LYS A 26 -4.54 3.28 6.47
N TYR A 27 -3.39 3.57 5.88
CA TYR A 27 -3.26 4.65 4.90
C TYR A 27 -4.05 4.34 3.62
N ILE A 28 -3.88 3.15 3.02
CA ILE A 28 -4.67 2.72 1.86
C ILE A 28 -6.17 2.74 2.14
N ASP A 29 -6.60 2.24 3.30
CA ASP A 29 -8.02 2.27 3.70
C ASP A 29 -8.54 3.71 3.83
N SER A 30 -7.70 4.65 4.29
CA SER A 30 -8.07 6.06 4.38
C SER A 30 -8.21 6.70 3.00
N LEU A 31 -7.33 6.35 2.04
CA LEU A 31 -7.42 6.82 0.66
C LEU A 31 -8.70 6.31 -0.01
N LYS A 32 -9.01 5.02 0.14
CA LYS A 32 -10.26 4.43 -0.38
C LYS A 32 -11.49 5.15 0.17
N LYS A 33 -11.51 5.47 1.46
CA LYS A 33 -12.61 6.24 2.07
C LYS A 33 -12.67 7.68 1.57
N HIS A 34 -11.52 8.31 1.36
CA HIS A 34 -11.42 9.68 0.87
C HIS A 34 -11.96 9.80 -0.56
N PHE A 35 -11.59 8.86 -1.43
CA PHE A 35 -11.92 8.85 -2.85
C PHE A 35 -13.20 8.09 -3.21
N ALA A 36 -13.91 7.49 -2.24
CA ALA A 36 -15.08 6.65 -2.49
C ALA A 36 -16.25 7.34 -3.24
N GLY A 37 -16.32 8.67 -3.18
CA GLY A 37 -17.34 9.47 -3.88
C GLY A 37 -16.85 10.16 -5.14
N GLU A 38 -15.57 10.00 -5.50
CA GLU A 38 -14.97 10.63 -6.66
C GLU A 38 -15.02 9.70 -7.87
N GLU A 39 -15.44 10.22 -9.02
CA GLU A 39 -15.35 9.51 -10.29
C GLU A 39 -13.87 9.25 -10.61
N GLY A 40 -13.50 7.99 -10.79
CA GLY A 40 -12.09 7.58 -10.95
C GLY A 40 -11.30 7.45 -9.65
N GLY A 41 -11.95 7.54 -8.47
CA GLY A 41 -11.29 7.41 -7.19
C GLY A 41 -10.50 6.11 -7.00
N ASP A 42 -11.00 4.99 -7.54
CA ASP A 42 -10.31 3.71 -7.53
C ASP A 42 -9.00 3.72 -8.35
N GLU A 43 -8.97 4.45 -9.46
CA GLU A 43 -7.76 4.61 -10.29
C GLU A 43 -6.70 5.42 -9.54
N ILE A 44 -7.11 6.51 -8.88
CA ILE A 44 -6.21 7.33 -8.04
C ILE A 44 -5.57 6.48 -6.94
N VAL A 45 -6.37 5.67 -6.24
CA VAL A 45 -5.85 4.77 -5.19
C VAL A 45 -4.89 3.74 -5.78
N ASN A 46 -5.23 3.14 -6.92
CA ASN A 46 -4.38 2.15 -7.57
C ASN A 46 -3.04 2.74 -8.04
N ASP A 47 -3.03 3.97 -8.57
CA ASP A 47 -1.81 4.67 -8.97
C ASP A 47 -0.91 4.98 -7.77
N ILE A 48 -1.50 5.34 -6.63
CA ILE A 48 -0.76 5.53 -5.37
C ILE A 48 -0.17 4.20 -4.88
N GLU A 49 -0.93 3.12 -4.91
CA GLU A 49 -0.43 1.78 -4.54
C GLU A 49 0.69 1.32 -5.49
N ASN A 50 0.54 1.51 -6.81
CA ASN A 50 1.59 1.26 -7.80
C ASN A 50 2.90 1.99 -7.45
N ARG A 51 2.81 3.29 -7.13
CA ARG A 51 3.99 4.09 -6.78
C ARG A 51 4.68 3.60 -5.51
N PHE A 52 3.93 3.13 -4.51
CA PHE A 52 4.54 2.49 -3.34
C PHE A 52 5.28 1.20 -3.72
N ALA A 53 4.71 0.38 -4.60
CA ALA A 53 5.32 -0.87 -5.03
C ALA A 53 6.64 -0.63 -5.78
N GLU A 54 6.70 0.41 -6.60
CA GLU A 54 7.93 0.89 -7.25
C GLU A 54 8.98 1.34 -6.22
N LEU A 55 8.60 2.20 -5.27
CA LEU A 55 9.51 2.70 -4.23
C LEU A 55 10.09 1.58 -3.34
N PHE A 56 9.32 0.51 -3.11
CA PHE A 56 9.83 -0.66 -2.40
C PHE A 56 10.75 -1.54 -3.26
N SER A 57 10.65 -1.44 -4.59
CA SER A 57 11.45 -2.22 -5.55
C SER A 57 12.75 -1.53 -5.95
N ASP A 58 12.84 -0.21 -5.85
CA ASP A 58 14.03 0.60 -6.17
C ASP A 58 15.14 0.51 -5.10
N ARG A 59 15.16 -0.55 -4.30
CA ARG A 59 16.17 -0.81 -3.26
C ARG A 59 16.80 -2.18 -3.38
#